data_AF-X0YJ88-F1
#
_entry.id   AF-X0YJ88-F1
#
_cell.length_a   1.000
_cell.length_b   1.000
_cell.length_c   1.000
_cell.angle_alpha   90.00
_cell.angle_beta   90.00
_cell.angle_gamma   90.00
#
_symmetry.space_group_name_H-M   'P 1'
#
loop_
_entity.id
_entity.type
_entity.pdbx_description
1 polymer ?
#
loop_
_entity_poly.entity_id
_entity_poly.type
_entity_poly.pdbx_seq_one_letter_code
_entity_poly.pdbx_strand_id
1 'polypeptide(L)'
;PEPIPDYTQCLNTELNGLRLGIPKEYFVEGMQAEVAQAIQAAISKLEGLGARVEWEVSLPHTRYALALYYIIAPSEASANLARYDGVKYGFSYKEADSMWEALEKTRQYGFGAEVKRRIMLGTYALSAGMEIHPRSNHSKSKIGLET
;
A
#
# COMPACT_ATOMS: atom_id res chain seq x y z
N PRO A 1 22.67 16.84 14.85
CA PRO A 1 22.08 16.74 13.49
C PRO A 1 23.21 16.64 12.46
N GLU A 2 23.22 15.57 11.67
CA GLU A 2 24.16 15.47 10.54
C GLU A 2 23.82 16.55 9.50
N PRO A 3 24.82 17.21 8.88
CA PRO A 3 24.59 18.17 7.81
C PRO A 3 23.96 17.46 6.60
N ILE A 4 22.94 18.10 6.01
CA ILE A 4 22.26 17.56 4.83
C ILE A 4 23.20 17.70 3.63
N PRO A 5 23.49 16.60 2.89
CA PRO A 5 24.31 16.68 1.69
C PRO A 5 23.67 17.56 0.61
N ASP A 6 24.50 18.25 -0.17
CA ASP A 6 24.03 18.93 -1.37
C ASP A 6 23.80 17.92 -2.50
N TYR A 7 22.54 17.52 -2.68
CA TYR A 7 22.13 16.54 -3.68
C TYR A 7 22.40 16.98 -5.13
N THR A 8 22.61 18.28 -5.38
CA THR A 8 22.88 18.78 -6.74
C THR A 8 24.24 18.35 -7.26
N GLN A 9 25.19 18.06 -6.35
CA GLN A 9 26.53 17.57 -6.72
C GLN A 9 26.52 16.17 -7.35
N CYS A 10 25.42 15.43 -7.21
CA CYS A 10 25.25 14.10 -7.79
C CYS A 10 24.56 14.11 -9.17
N LEU A 11 24.20 15.29 -9.71
CA LEU A 11 23.55 15.44 -11.02
C LEU A 11 24.58 15.30 -12.16
N ASN A 12 25.02 14.08 -12.43
CA ASN A 12 25.93 13.76 -13.53
C ASN A 12 25.16 13.13 -14.70
N THR A 13 25.61 13.41 -15.93
CA THR A 13 25.02 12.86 -17.16
C THR A 13 25.57 11.50 -17.56
N GLU A 14 26.73 11.12 -17.02
CA GLU A 14 27.34 9.81 -17.24
C GLU A 14 26.96 8.85 -16.11
N LEU A 15 26.55 7.63 -16.47
CA LEU A 15 26.10 6.60 -15.52
C LEU A 15 27.12 5.46 -15.39
N ASN A 16 28.37 5.72 -15.76
CA ASN A 16 29.46 4.75 -15.74
C ASN A 16 29.61 4.11 -14.36
N GLY A 17 29.45 2.79 -14.30
CA GLY A 17 29.57 2.01 -13.07
C GLY A 17 28.30 1.95 -12.21
N LEU A 18 27.23 2.65 -12.59
CA LEU A 18 25.92 2.48 -11.97
C LEU A 18 25.35 1.11 -12.32
N ARG A 19 24.87 0.37 -11.33
CA ARG A 19 24.18 -0.91 -11.52
C ARG A 19 22.68 -0.70 -11.36
N LEU A 20 21.92 -0.98 -12.41
CA LEU A 20 20.48 -0.83 -12.45
C LEU A 20 19.82 -2.21 -12.40
N GLY A 21 19.18 -2.53 -11.27
CA GLY A 21 18.41 -3.76 -11.13
C GLY A 21 16.98 -3.59 -11.64
N ILE A 22 16.54 -4.47 -12.53
CA ILE A 22 15.19 -4.47 -13.08
C ILE A 22 14.43 -5.70 -12.54
N PRO A 23 13.52 -5.53 -11.56
CA PRO A 23 12.76 -6.65 -11.01
C PRO A 23 11.87 -7.29 -12.07
N LYS A 24 12.04 -8.59 -12.32
CA LYS A 24 11.21 -9.33 -13.28
C LYS A 24 9.72 -9.29 -12.93
N GLU A 25 9.38 -9.18 -11.63
CA GLU A 25 8.00 -9.12 -11.16
C GLU A 25 7.27 -7.82 -11.53
N TYR A 26 7.96 -6.80 -12.05
CA TYR A 26 7.33 -5.56 -12.53
C TYR A 26 6.77 -5.66 -13.95
N PHE A 27 7.18 -6.67 -14.71
CA PHE A 27 6.64 -6.98 -16.04
C PHE A 27 5.54 -8.02 -15.89
N VAL A 28 4.33 -7.54 -15.60
CA VAL A 28 3.17 -8.37 -15.30
C VAL A 28 2.35 -8.71 -16.55
N GLU A 29 1.62 -9.82 -16.48
CA GLU A 29 0.60 -10.16 -17.46
C GLU A 29 -0.50 -9.08 -17.46
N GLY A 30 -0.84 -8.57 -18.64
CA GLY A 30 -1.81 -7.48 -18.81
C GLY A 30 -1.22 -6.06 -18.81
N MET A 31 0.11 -5.92 -18.74
CA MET A 31 0.76 -4.64 -19.00
C MET A 31 0.49 -4.16 -20.43
N GLN A 32 0.17 -2.88 -20.59
CA GLN A 32 -0.02 -2.26 -21.91
C GLN A 32 1.31 -2.28 -22.69
N ALA A 33 1.24 -2.68 -23.97
CA ALA A 33 2.42 -2.87 -24.80
C ALA A 33 3.22 -1.57 -24.96
N GLU A 34 2.54 -0.43 -25.08
CA GLU A 34 3.13 0.90 -25.23
C GLU A 34 3.95 1.29 -23.98
N VAL A 35 3.48 0.91 -22.78
CA VAL A 35 4.19 1.17 -21.52
C VAL A 35 5.43 0.30 -21.42
N ALA A 36 5.31 -1.00 -21.75
CA ALA A 36 6.45 -1.91 -21.76
C ALA A 36 7.54 -1.43 -22.72
N GLN A 37 7.16 -1.02 -23.94
CA GLN A 37 8.09 -0.46 -24.94
C GLN A 37 8.76 0.82 -24.46
N ALA A 38 8.00 1.75 -23.85
CA ALA A 38 8.54 2.99 -23.32
C ALA A 38 9.58 2.74 -22.21
N ILE A 39 9.30 1.79 -21.31
CA ILE A 39 10.24 1.40 -20.25
C ILE A 39 11.50 0.77 -20.86
N GLN A 40 11.35 -0.13 -21.82
CA GLN A 40 12.49 -0.77 -22.50
C GLN A 40 13.38 0.26 -23.21
N ALA A 41 12.78 1.21 -23.93
CA ALA A 41 13.51 2.29 -24.58
C ALA A 41 14.26 3.18 -23.56
N ALA A 42 13.66 3.45 -22.40
CA ALA A 42 14.32 4.18 -21.32
C ALA A 42 15.52 3.39 -20.75
N ILE A 43 15.36 2.08 -20.53
CA ILE A 43 16.44 1.21 -20.04
C ILE A 43 17.60 1.17 -21.04
N SER A 44 17.33 0.97 -22.34
CA SER A 44 18.36 0.97 -23.38
C SER A 44 19.10 2.32 -23.46
N LYS A 45 18.40 3.43 -23.22
CA LYS A 45 19.05 4.75 -23.14
C LYS A 45 19.99 4.85 -21.94
N LEU A 46 19.60 4.32 -20.78
CA LEU A 46 20.44 4.31 -19.57
C LEU A 46 21.68 3.40 -19.76
N GLU A 47 21.53 2.25 -20.42
CA GLU A 47 22.66 1.42 -20.85
C GLU A 47 23.61 2.17 -21.77
N GLY A 48 23.06 2.90 -22.77
CA GLY A 48 23.83 3.74 -23.68
C GLY A 48 24.62 4.87 -22.98
N LEU A 49 24.19 5.27 -21.77
CA LEU A 49 24.89 6.25 -20.92
C LEU A 49 25.91 5.60 -19.95
N GLY A 50 26.12 4.29 -20.03
CA GLY A 50 27.14 3.56 -19.26
C GLY A 50 26.63 2.80 -18.04
N ALA A 51 25.32 2.76 -17.81
CA ALA A 51 24.74 1.95 -16.74
C ALA A 51 24.83 0.45 -17.07
N ARG A 52 25.08 -0.38 -16.06
CA ARG A 52 25.03 -1.84 -16.14
C ARG A 52 23.66 -2.33 -15.70
N VAL A 53 22.86 -2.86 -16.61
CA VAL A 53 21.51 -3.34 -16.29
C VAL A 53 21.55 -4.82 -15.92
N GLU A 54 20.88 -5.16 -14.82
CA GLU A 54 20.71 -6.51 -14.32
C GLU A 54 19.23 -6.89 -14.39
N TRP A 55 18.91 -7.83 -15.27
CA TRP A 55 17.53 -8.29 -15.52
C TRP A 55 17.12 -9.46 -14.62
N GLU A 56 18.07 -10.13 -13.96
CA GLU A 56 17.79 -11.29 -13.09
C GLU A 56 17.40 -10.89 -11.65
N VAL A 57 17.19 -9.60 -11.39
CA VAL A 57 16.72 -9.14 -10.07
C VAL A 57 15.32 -9.69 -9.81
N SER A 58 15.14 -10.28 -8.63
CA SER A 58 13.86 -10.84 -8.19
C SER A 58 13.43 -10.22 -6.87
N LEU A 59 12.21 -9.67 -6.87
CA LEU A 59 11.48 -9.20 -5.71
C LEU A 59 10.19 -10.03 -5.57
N PRO A 60 10.27 -11.28 -5.08
CA PRO A 60 9.15 -12.23 -5.12
C PRO A 60 7.95 -11.79 -4.26
N HIS A 61 8.18 -10.92 -3.27
CA HIS A 61 7.14 -10.40 -2.39
C HIS A 61 6.39 -9.19 -2.95
N THR A 62 6.81 -8.61 -4.08
CA THR A 62 6.16 -7.45 -4.72
C THR A 62 4.66 -7.68 -4.93
N ARG A 63 4.27 -8.91 -5.27
CA ARG A 63 2.85 -9.28 -5.44
C ARG A 63 1.97 -9.00 -4.23
N TYR A 64 2.55 -8.94 -3.02
CA TYR A 64 1.84 -8.67 -1.78
C TYR A 64 1.82 -7.17 -1.44
N ALA A 65 2.61 -6.34 -2.11
CA ALA A 65 2.76 -4.93 -1.77
C ALA A 65 1.43 -4.17 -1.77
N LEU A 66 0.57 -4.43 -2.78
CA LEU A 66 -0.73 -3.78 -2.87
C LEU A 66 -1.67 -4.22 -1.73
N ALA A 67 -1.71 -5.52 -1.42
CA ALA A 67 -2.53 -6.05 -0.33
C ALA A 67 -2.09 -5.47 1.02
N LEU A 68 -0.78 -5.44 1.28
CA LEU A 68 -0.21 -4.85 2.49
C LEU A 68 -0.52 -3.35 2.59
N TYR A 69 -0.40 -2.62 1.47
CA TYR A 69 -0.75 -1.20 1.42
C TYR A 69 -2.21 -0.96 1.82
N TYR A 70 -3.15 -1.77 1.32
CA TYR A 70 -4.57 -1.65 1.65
C TYR A 70 -4.94 -2.13 3.06
N ILE A 71 -4.00 -2.69 3.82
CA ILE A 71 -4.18 -2.97 5.24
C ILE A 71 -3.56 -1.85 6.06
N ILE A 72 -2.28 -1.56 5.83
CA ILE A 72 -1.51 -0.60 6.63
C ILE A 72 -2.05 0.82 6.46
N ALA A 73 -2.19 1.29 5.21
CA ALA A 73 -2.56 2.68 4.97
C ALA A 73 -3.99 3.01 5.47
N PRO A 74 -5.02 2.17 5.27
CA PRO A 74 -6.33 2.39 5.88
C PRO A 74 -6.32 2.29 7.41
N SER A 75 -5.56 1.36 7.99
CA SER A 75 -5.40 1.23 9.45
C SER A 75 -4.84 2.50 10.06
N GLU A 76 -3.73 3.00 9.54
CA GLU A 76 -3.11 4.25 9.98
C GLU A 76 -4.01 5.46 9.71
N ALA A 77 -4.68 5.50 8.56
CA ALA A 77 -5.64 6.55 8.25
C ALA A 77 -6.79 6.57 9.27
N SER A 78 -7.32 5.41 9.67
CA SER A 78 -8.42 5.33 10.65
C SER A 78 -8.03 5.94 12.00
N ALA A 79 -6.82 5.66 12.49
CA ALA A 79 -6.29 6.21 13.72
C ALA A 79 -5.95 7.70 13.58
N ASN A 80 -5.30 8.09 12.48
CA ASN A 80 -4.92 9.47 12.23
C ASN A 80 -6.11 10.40 12.08
N LEU A 81 -7.19 9.94 11.43
CA LEU A 81 -8.40 10.72 11.20
C LEU A 81 -9.40 10.65 12.37
N ALA A 82 -9.13 9.89 13.43
CA ALA A 82 -9.95 9.87 14.63
C ALA A 82 -10.02 11.26 15.31
N ARG A 83 -8.98 12.08 15.16
CA ARG A 83 -8.89 13.44 15.73
C ARG A 83 -9.90 14.44 15.17
N TYR A 84 -10.54 14.14 14.03
CA TYR A 84 -11.54 15.00 13.43
C TYR A 84 -12.91 14.60 13.97
N ASP A 85 -13.30 15.26 15.05
CA ASP A 85 -14.54 15.07 15.79
C ASP A 85 -15.41 16.34 15.87
N GLY A 86 -14.90 17.48 15.39
CA GLY A 86 -15.58 18.77 15.41
C GLY A 86 -15.59 19.48 16.77
N VAL A 87 -14.80 19.01 17.75
CA VAL A 87 -14.71 19.61 19.09
C VAL A 87 -13.65 20.71 19.12
N LYS A 88 -12.42 20.39 18.70
CA LYS A 88 -11.29 21.34 18.78
C LYS A 88 -11.19 22.25 17.55
N TYR A 89 -11.50 21.72 16.36
CA TYR A 89 -11.38 22.44 15.10
C TYR A 89 -12.15 21.74 13.98
N GLY A 90 -12.32 22.46 12.86
CA GLY A 90 -12.90 21.92 11.62
C GLY A 90 -14.42 21.97 11.60
N PHE A 91 -15.00 21.18 10.69
CA PHE A 91 -16.45 21.04 10.57
C PHE A 91 -17.03 20.41 11.84
N SER A 92 -18.17 20.92 12.28
CA SER A 92 -18.87 20.49 13.49
C SER A 92 -20.37 20.56 13.23
N TYR A 93 -21.04 19.42 13.26
CA TYR A 93 -22.47 19.33 13.06
C TYR A 93 -23.20 19.86 14.31
N LYS A 94 -24.06 20.88 14.13
CA LYS A 94 -24.66 21.62 15.25
C LYS A 94 -26.03 21.10 15.69
N GLU A 95 -26.71 20.34 14.84
CA GLU A 95 -28.09 19.88 15.08
C GLU A 95 -28.13 18.44 15.61
N ALA A 96 -27.68 18.24 16.85
CA ALA A 96 -27.64 16.93 17.48
C ALA A 96 -28.14 16.99 18.93
N ASP A 97 -28.86 15.95 19.35
CA ASP A 97 -29.48 15.85 20.67
C ASP A 97 -28.51 15.28 21.72
N SER A 98 -27.37 14.75 21.28
CA SER A 98 -26.31 14.23 22.15
C SER A 98 -24.91 14.47 21.59
N MET A 99 -23.92 14.41 22.48
CA MET A 99 -22.49 14.47 22.09
C MET A 99 -22.11 13.36 21.11
N TRP A 100 -22.63 12.14 21.32
CA TRP A 100 -22.35 10.99 20.45
C TRP A 100 -22.91 11.20 19.05
N GLU A 101 -24.15 11.65 18.95
CA GLU A 101 -24.79 11.97 17.67
C GLU A 101 -24.07 13.12 16.95
N ALA A 102 -23.64 14.15 17.68
CA ALA A 102 -22.87 15.25 17.12
C ALA A 102 -21.55 14.76 16.49
N LEU A 103 -20.84 13.86 17.16
CA LEU A 103 -19.59 13.26 16.68
C LEU A 103 -19.82 12.39 15.44
N GLU A 104 -20.82 11.52 15.48
CA GLU A 104 -21.18 10.63 14.36
C GLU A 104 -21.58 11.43 13.12
N LYS A 105 -22.51 12.39 13.25
CA LYS A 105 -22.95 13.24 12.13
C LYS A 105 -21.81 14.11 11.60
N THR A 106 -20.98 14.66 12.48
CA THR A 106 -19.80 15.44 12.08
C THR A 106 -18.89 14.63 11.16
N ARG A 107 -18.62 13.36 11.52
CA ARG A 107 -17.77 12.47 10.69
C ARG A 107 -18.51 11.98 9.45
N GLN A 108 -19.81 11.72 9.53
CA GLN A 108 -20.64 11.27 8.41
C GLN A 108 -20.70 12.31 7.28
N TYR A 109 -20.94 13.58 7.64
CA TYR A 109 -21.08 14.69 6.69
C TYR A 109 -19.76 15.40 6.39
N GLY A 110 -18.78 15.32 7.29
CA GLY A 110 -17.46 15.93 7.11
C GLY A 110 -16.51 15.11 6.23
N PHE A 111 -16.69 13.79 6.12
CA PHE A 111 -15.84 12.93 5.29
C PHE A 111 -16.50 12.52 3.97
N GLY A 112 -15.71 12.59 2.89
CA GLY A 112 -16.07 12.03 1.59
C GLY A 112 -16.15 10.50 1.60
N ALA A 113 -16.75 9.93 0.56
CA ALA A 113 -17.03 8.49 0.48
C ALA A 113 -15.77 7.60 0.57
N GLU A 114 -14.68 7.98 -0.10
CA GLU A 114 -13.43 7.21 -0.07
C GLU A 114 -12.76 7.22 1.31
N VAL A 115 -12.78 8.36 1.98
CA VAL A 115 -12.22 8.51 3.33
C VAL A 115 -12.99 7.62 4.31
N LYS A 116 -14.34 7.63 4.24
CA LYS A 116 -15.18 6.74 5.05
C LYS A 116 -14.89 5.27 4.78
N ARG A 117 -14.73 4.85 3.51
CA ARG A 117 -14.34 3.47 3.16
C ARG A 117 -13.02 3.06 3.84
N ARG A 118 -11.99 3.91 3.79
CA ARG A 118 -10.69 3.62 4.40
C ARG A 118 -10.75 3.59 5.92
N ILE A 119 -11.51 4.48 6.55
CA ILE A 119 -11.72 4.46 8.00
C ILE A 119 -12.38 3.12 8.40
N MET A 120 -13.45 2.71 7.72
CA MET A 120 -14.13 1.44 8.01
C MET A 120 -13.21 0.23 7.83
N LEU A 121 -12.48 0.15 6.72
CA LEU A 121 -11.51 -0.93 6.46
C LEU A 121 -10.39 -0.96 7.50
N GLY A 122 -9.84 0.20 7.85
CA GLY A 122 -8.77 0.32 8.85
C GLY A 122 -9.22 -0.06 10.25
N THR A 123 -10.38 0.43 10.69
CA THR A 123 -10.96 0.07 11.99
C THR A 123 -11.26 -1.43 12.06
N TYR A 124 -11.73 -2.04 10.97
CA TYR A 124 -11.90 -3.49 10.90
C TYR A 124 -10.57 -4.24 11.01
N ALA A 125 -9.55 -3.84 10.25
CA ALA A 125 -8.23 -4.47 10.27
C ALA A 125 -7.54 -4.40 11.64
N LEU A 126 -7.80 -3.33 12.42
CA LEU A 126 -7.27 -3.14 13.77
C LEU A 126 -8.15 -3.72 14.88
N SER A 127 -9.37 -4.18 14.57
CA SER A 127 -10.27 -4.74 15.56
C SER A 127 -9.72 -6.06 16.11
N ALA A 128 -9.97 -6.33 17.41
CA ALA A 128 -9.41 -7.45 18.16
C ALA A 128 -9.80 -8.86 17.65
N GLY A 129 -10.46 -8.97 16.49
CA GLY A 129 -10.92 -10.22 15.87
C GLY A 129 -10.11 -10.69 14.66
N MET A 130 -9.04 -10.00 14.26
CA MET A 130 -8.05 -10.52 13.30
C MET A 130 -7.03 -11.45 13.99
N GLU A 131 -7.44 -12.19 15.02
CA GLU A 131 -6.73 -13.41 15.40
C GLU A 131 -6.88 -14.37 14.22
N ILE A 132 -5.79 -14.54 13.47
CA ILE A 132 -5.68 -15.49 12.37
C ILE A 132 -5.84 -16.88 13.00
N HIS A 133 -7.07 -17.38 13.11
CA HIS A 133 -7.31 -18.77 13.48
C HIS A 133 -6.73 -19.63 12.34
N PRO A 134 -5.66 -20.42 12.58
CA PRO A 134 -5.21 -21.35 11.57
C PRO A 134 -6.32 -22.38 11.38
N ARG A 135 -7.00 -22.37 10.24
CA ARG A 135 -7.83 -23.50 9.84
C ARG A 135 -6.90 -24.70 9.61
N SER A 136 -6.70 -25.51 10.65
CA SER A 136 -6.10 -26.83 10.53
C SER A 136 -7.04 -27.73 9.74
N ASN A 137 -6.70 -27.95 8.47
CA ASN A 137 -7.25 -29.04 7.69
C ASN A 137 -6.64 -30.35 8.21
N HIS A 138 -7.41 -31.16 8.93
CA HIS A 138 -7.14 -32.59 9.07
C HIS A 138 -8.33 -33.41 8.56
N SER A 139 -8.16 -33.80 7.29
CA SER A 139 -8.28 -35.17 6.77
C SER A 139 -9.53 -35.97 7.12
N LYS A 140 -10.34 -36.19 6.08
CA LYS A 140 -11.20 -37.37 5.93
C LYS A 140 -10.35 -38.65 6.01
N SER A 141 -10.63 -39.51 6.97
CA SER A 141 -10.38 -40.96 6.85
C SER A 141 -11.50 -41.74 7.55
N LYS A 142 -12.63 -41.88 6.85
CA LYS A 142 -13.59 -42.95 7.20
C LYS A 142 -13.07 -44.25 6.61
N ILE A 143 -12.73 -45.13 7.54
CA ILE A 143 -12.24 -46.49 7.43
C ILE A 143 -13.20 -47.38 6.63
N GLY A 144 -12.63 -48.09 5.65
CA GLY A 144 -12.74 -49.53 5.39
C GLY A 144 -14.03 -50.30 5.69
N LEU A 145 -14.50 -51.01 4.66
CA LEU A 145 -15.38 -52.18 4.73
C LEU A 145 -14.88 -53.23 5.74
N GLU A 146 -15.81 -53.79 6.52
CA GLU A 146 -15.97 -55.25 6.76
C GLU A 146 -17.18 -55.51 7.68
N THR A 147 -18.30 -55.93 7.07
CA THR A 147 -19.24 -57.03 7.42
C THR A 147 -20.58 -56.81 6.75
#